data_AF-A0A7C3DWI1-F1
#
_entry.id   AF-A0A7C3DWI1-F1
#
_cell.length_a   1.000
_cell.length_b   1.000
_cell.length_c   1.000
_cell.angle_alpha   90.00
_cell.angle_beta   90.00
_cell.angle_gamma   90.00
#
_symmetry.space_group_name_H-M   'P 1'
#
loop_
_entity.id
_entity.type
_entity.pdbx_description
1 polymer ?
#
loop_
_entity_poly.entity_id
_entity_poly.type
_entity_poly.pdbx_seq_one_letter_code
_entity_poly.pdbx_strand_id
1 'polypeptide(L)'
;MRTSLFTLFAFVYAFGSLTADLAYAPAPPDNPLRGFVPYLRADPTCPHSLEWDYTPLSDVMTGPTNFNWAPFEAKLNAAASCGHQFYARFYLEWPGRKTGVPQYLIDAGVKLRTWTNRNTQPWPPAVDHTPDYEDPRLRAALTNFILAFGRRYDGDPRLGFVGLGLLGTWGEWHTHPNRHWFASKTVQREVMDAYEVAFKKTKLVARYPAGPNDPVYADNSRRPIGYHDDSFAWATVHRGRKGDEWFF
;
A
#
# COMPACT_ATOMS: atom_id res chain seq x y z
N MET A 1 -47.43 -66.80 9.45
CA MET A 1 -47.01 -65.41 9.14
C MET A 1 -46.29 -64.86 10.37
N ARG A 2 -44.96 -64.82 10.37
CA ARG A 2 -44.15 -64.24 11.46
C ARG A 2 -43.57 -62.93 10.96
N THR A 3 -43.97 -61.85 11.62
CA THR A 3 -43.53 -60.47 11.43
C THR A 3 -42.13 -60.30 12.03
N SER A 4 -41.18 -59.79 11.26
CA SER A 4 -39.88 -59.32 11.76
C SER A 4 -39.86 -57.79 11.71
N LEU A 5 -39.82 -57.17 12.89
CA LEU A 5 -39.59 -55.74 13.09
C LEU A 5 -38.11 -55.43 12.79
N PHE A 6 -37.85 -54.46 11.92
CA PHE A 6 -36.54 -53.82 11.81
C PHE A 6 -36.55 -52.55 12.68
N THR A 7 -35.72 -52.53 13.72
CA THR A 7 -35.48 -51.35 14.54
C THR A 7 -34.38 -50.51 13.88
N LEU A 8 -34.72 -49.33 13.40
CA LEU A 8 -33.77 -48.36 12.87
C LEU A 8 -33.23 -47.51 14.03
N PHE A 9 -31.93 -47.62 14.34
CA PHE A 9 -31.26 -46.69 15.26
C PHE A 9 -30.80 -45.45 14.49
N ALA A 10 -31.45 -44.32 14.73
CA ALA A 10 -30.95 -43.02 14.29
C ALA A 10 -30.00 -42.46 15.35
N PHE A 11 -28.71 -42.33 15.01
CA PHE A 11 -27.77 -41.54 15.81
C PHE A 11 -27.92 -40.06 15.43
N VAL A 12 -28.43 -39.26 16.37
CA VAL A 12 -28.42 -37.80 16.26
C VAL A 12 -27.10 -37.31 16.87
N TYR A 13 -26.19 -36.81 16.03
CA TYR A 13 -25.03 -36.06 16.51
C TYR A 13 -25.47 -34.63 16.82
N ALA A 14 -25.54 -34.29 18.11
CA ALA A 14 -25.66 -32.91 18.54
C ALA A 14 -24.28 -32.23 18.40
N PHE A 15 -24.11 -31.38 17.40
CA PHE A 15 -22.99 -30.45 17.34
C PHE A 15 -23.25 -29.32 18.35
N GLY A 16 -22.63 -29.39 19.51
CA GLY A 16 -22.58 -28.27 20.45
C GLY A 16 -21.75 -27.15 19.85
N SER A 17 -22.39 -26.01 19.56
CA SER A 17 -21.69 -24.76 19.27
C SER A 17 -21.01 -24.29 20.55
N LEU A 18 -19.69 -24.43 20.63
CA LEU A 18 -18.88 -23.76 21.64
C LEU A 18 -18.87 -22.26 21.33
N THR A 19 -19.76 -21.51 21.97
CA THR A 19 -19.65 -20.06 22.04
C THR A 19 -18.58 -19.73 23.07
N ALA A 20 -17.40 -19.34 22.61
CA ALA A 20 -16.37 -18.79 23.49
C ALA A 20 -16.74 -17.34 23.80
N ASP A 21 -17.06 -17.04 25.06
CA ASP A 21 -17.17 -15.67 25.54
C ASP A 21 -15.76 -15.05 25.54
N LEU A 22 -15.52 -14.13 24.60
CA LEU A 22 -14.28 -13.37 24.54
C LEU A 22 -14.37 -12.21 25.54
N ALA A 23 -13.67 -12.33 26.66
CA ALA A 23 -13.48 -11.21 27.58
C ALA A 23 -12.61 -10.14 26.89
N TYR A 24 -13.09 -8.90 26.85
CA TYR A 24 -12.29 -7.77 26.39
C TYR A 24 -11.05 -7.63 27.29
N ALA A 25 -9.87 -7.70 26.68
CA ALA A 25 -8.62 -7.32 27.30
C ALA A 25 -8.00 -6.19 26.46
N PRO A 26 -7.48 -5.12 27.08
CA PRO A 26 -6.72 -4.12 26.35
C PRO A 26 -5.54 -4.81 25.66
N ALA A 27 -5.45 -4.65 24.34
CA ALA A 27 -4.27 -5.10 23.63
C ALA A 27 -3.06 -4.27 24.10
N PRO A 28 -1.86 -4.89 24.19
CA PRO A 28 -0.65 -4.13 24.42
C PRO A 28 -0.53 -2.99 23.39
N PRO A 29 -0.21 -1.75 23.79
CA PRO A 29 -0.06 -0.62 22.85
C PRO A 29 1.02 -0.88 21.79
N ASP A 30 1.96 -1.76 22.10
CA ASP A 30 3.07 -2.27 21.29
C ASP A 30 2.72 -3.55 20.53
N ASN A 31 1.44 -3.93 20.42
CA ASN A 31 1.02 -5.09 19.66
C ASN A 31 1.55 -4.97 18.21
N PRO A 32 2.39 -5.91 17.74
CA PRO A 32 2.98 -5.82 16.42
C PRO A 32 1.91 -5.67 15.35
N LEU A 33 2.19 -4.79 14.38
CA LEU A 33 1.31 -4.50 13.25
C LEU A 33 -0.06 -3.89 13.62
N ARG A 34 -0.19 -3.27 14.81
CA ARG A 34 -1.39 -2.55 15.23
C ARG A 34 -1.04 -1.21 15.88
N GLY A 35 -2.01 -0.29 15.90
CA GLY A 35 -1.88 1.01 16.55
C GLY A 35 -1.58 2.13 15.57
N PHE A 36 -1.13 3.27 16.11
CA PHE A 36 -0.77 4.44 15.31
C PHE A 36 0.53 4.21 14.54
N VAL A 37 0.62 4.82 13.36
CA VAL A 37 1.80 4.73 12.47
C VAL A 37 2.31 6.15 12.20
N PRO A 38 3.19 6.70 13.05
CA PRO A 38 3.83 7.98 12.78
C PRO A 38 4.80 7.90 11.59
N TYR A 39 5.20 9.07 11.10
CA TYR A 39 6.35 9.16 10.20
C TYR A 39 7.63 8.71 10.92
N LEU A 40 8.54 8.09 10.17
CA LEU A 40 9.85 7.70 10.66
C LEU A 40 10.56 8.91 11.29
N ARG A 41 11.04 8.77 12.54
CA ARG A 41 11.70 9.84 13.33
C ARG A 41 10.80 11.03 13.69
N ALA A 42 9.47 10.93 13.58
CA ALA A 42 8.59 11.92 14.18
C ALA A 42 8.71 11.86 15.71
N ASP A 43 8.51 12.99 16.39
CA ASP A 43 8.40 13.02 17.86
C ASP A 43 7.05 12.40 18.27
N PRO A 44 7.03 11.20 18.87
CA PRO A 44 5.80 10.48 19.06
C PRO A 44 5.05 10.98 20.29
N THR A 45 3.79 11.37 20.10
CA THR A 45 2.89 11.76 21.20
C THR A 45 2.09 10.58 21.77
N CYS A 46 2.25 9.38 21.20
CA CYS A 46 1.59 8.16 21.65
C CYS A 46 2.47 6.91 21.44
N PRO A 47 2.26 5.84 22.24
CA PRO A 47 2.90 4.55 22.01
C PRO A 47 2.57 3.99 20.61
N HIS A 48 3.57 3.42 19.95
CA HIS A 48 3.45 2.81 18.63
C HIS A 48 4.49 1.70 18.48
N SER A 49 4.24 0.77 17.54
CA SER A 49 5.16 -0.30 17.14
C SER A 49 5.46 -0.28 15.64
N LEU A 50 4.96 0.74 14.94
CA LEU A 50 5.04 0.91 13.49
C LEU A 50 5.52 2.32 13.16
N GLU A 51 6.40 2.44 12.17
CA GLU A 51 6.81 3.72 11.59
C GLU A 51 6.69 3.68 10.07
N TRP A 52 6.40 4.81 9.45
CA TRP A 52 6.18 4.92 8.00
C TRP A 52 7.05 6.00 7.37
N ASP A 53 7.59 5.74 6.18
CA ASP A 53 8.18 6.79 5.35
C ASP A 53 8.17 6.43 3.86
N TYR A 54 8.34 7.44 3.02
CA TYR A 54 8.39 7.37 1.58
C TYR A 54 9.82 7.23 1.06
N THR A 55 10.04 6.40 0.05
CA THR A 55 11.34 6.31 -0.64
C THR A 55 11.15 6.56 -2.13
N PRO A 56 11.78 7.57 -2.75
CA PRO A 56 11.68 7.73 -4.20
C PRO A 56 12.36 6.54 -4.87
N LEU A 57 11.75 5.99 -5.93
CA LEU A 57 12.32 4.83 -6.63
C LEU A 57 13.73 5.13 -7.18
N SER A 58 13.98 6.36 -7.60
CA SER A 58 15.27 6.84 -8.12
C SER A 58 16.44 6.71 -7.15
N ASP A 59 16.20 6.68 -5.84
CA ASP A 59 17.27 6.53 -4.84
C ASP A 59 17.76 5.07 -4.77
N VAL A 60 16.93 4.14 -5.23
CA VAL A 60 17.19 2.70 -5.10
C VAL A 60 17.44 2.04 -6.45
N MET A 61 16.64 2.30 -7.48
CA MET A 61 16.79 1.63 -8.77
C MET A 61 17.74 2.43 -9.67
N THR A 62 18.94 1.90 -9.90
CA THR A 62 20.00 2.58 -10.68
C THR A 62 20.16 2.02 -12.10
N GLY A 63 19.50 0.91 -12.40
CA GLY A 63 19.45 0.33 -13.74
C GLY A 63 18.36 -0.74 -13.84
N PRO A 64 18.21 -1.41 -15.00
CA PRO A 64 17.15 -2.40 -15.22
C PRO A 64 17.15 -3.57 -14.21
N THR A 65 18.32 -3.90 -13.66
CA THR A 65 18.53 -4.97 -12.68
C THR A 65 19.48 -4.58 -11.54
N ASN A 66 19.84 -3.29 -11.42
CA ASN A 66 20.79 -2.80 -10.42
C ASN A 66 20.06 -1.96 -9.36
N PHE A 67 20.32 -2.27 -8.09
CA PHE A 67 19.62 -1.66 -6.97
C PHE A 67 20.60 -1.26 -5.85
N ASN A 68 20.57 0.02 -5.47
CA ASN A 68 21.21 0.54 -4.27
C ASN A 68 20.19 0.52 -3.11
N TRP A 69 20.20 -0.54 -2.31
CA TRP A 69 19.26 -0.67 -1.20
C TRP A 69 19.62 0.16 0.03
N ALA A 70 20.79 0.81 0.07
CA ALA A 70 21.28 1.48 1.27
C ALA A 70 20.32 2.56 1.82
N PRO A 71 19.69 3.42 1.01
CA PRO A 71 18.73 4.41 1.52
C PRO A 71 17.51 3.76 2.18
N PHE A 72 17.04 2.63 1.64
CA PHE A 72 15.91 1.89 2.20
C PHE A 72 16.29 1.11 3.46
N GLU A 73 17.45 0.44 3.47
CA GLU A 73 17.98 -0.26 4.65
C GLU A 73 18.18 0.70 5.83
N ALA A 74 18.65 1.93 5.57
CA ALA A 74 18.81 2.93 6.61
C ALA A 74 17.48 3.25 7.33
N LYS A 75 16.35 3.24 6.60
CA LYS A 75 15.01 3.46 7.16
C LYS A 75 14.52 2.24 7.94
N LEU A 76 14.68 1.06 7.37
CA LEU A 76 14.38 -0.20 8.07
C LEU A 76 15.15 -0.32 9.39
N ASN A 77 16.44 -0.02 9.37
CA ASN A 77 17.29 -0.08 10.56
C ASN A 77 16.94 1.00 11.58
N ALA A 78 16.52 2.18 11.15
CA ALA A 78 16.06 3.22 12.06
C ALA A 78 14.84 2.76 12.87
N ALA A 79 13.78 2.28 12.19
CA ALA A 79 12.59 1.76 12.87
C ALA A 79 12.94 0.55 13.77
N ALA A 80 13.72 -0.40 13.23
CA ALA A 80 14.12 -1.59 13.97
C ALA A 80 14.98 -1.27 15.22
N SER A 81 15.80 -0.21 15.20
CA SER A 81 16.59 0.22 16.35
C SER A 81 15.74 0.70 17.52
N CYS A 82 14.50 1.12 17.24
CA CYS A 82 13.48 1.47 18.22
C CYS A 82 12.59 0.27 18.61
N GLY A 83 12.85 -0.93 18.07
CA GLY A 83 12.00 -2.11 18.26
C GLY A 83 10.72 -2.09 17.43
N HIS A 84 10.62 -1.19 16.44
CA HIS A 84 9.44 -1.02 15.60
C HIS A 84 9.59 -1.73 14.25
N GLN A 85 8.45 -1.96 13.60
CA GLN A 85 8.41 -2.42 12.21
C GLN A 85 8.10 -1.24 11.28
N PHE A 86 8.53 -1.33 10.04
CA PHE A 86 8.40 -0.29 9.06
C PHE A 86 7.23 -0.57 8.10
N TYR A 87 6.43 0.44 7.81
CA TYR A 87 5.61 0.52 6.61
C TYR A 87 6.49 1.15 5.52
N ALA A 88 6.73 0.43 4.43
CA ALA A 88 7.41 0.97 3.26
C ALA A 88 6.44 1.48 2.19
N ARG A 89 6.67 2.69 1.66
CA ARG A 89 6.08 3.14 0.39
C ARG A 89 7.14 3.70 -0.54
N PHE A 90 7.17 3.20 -1.78
CA PHE A 90 7.96 3.80 -2.85
C PHE A 90 7.08 4.73 -3.71
N TYR A 91 7.64 5.78 -4.31
CA TYR A 91 6.89 6.70 -5.19
C TYR A 91 7.71 7.16 -6.40
N LEU A 92 7.02 7.71 -7.41
CA LEU A 92 7.61 8.28 -8.63
C LEU A 92 7.40 9.80 -8.76
N GLU A 93 6.26 10.32 -8.32
CA GLU A 93 5.88 11.72 -8.48
C GLU A 93 5.55 12.34 -7.12
N TRP A 94 6.10 13.53 -6.89
CA TRP A 94 5.93 14.30 -5.65
C TRP A 94 6.09 15.79 -5.97
N PRO A 95 5.01 16.58 -5.95
CA PRO A 95 5.06 18.01 -6.20
C PRO A 95 6.08 18.74 -5.32
N GLY A 96 6.96 19.52 -5.94
CA GLY A 96 8.00 20.28 -5.25
C GLY A 96 9.26 19.48 -4.92
N ARG A 97 9.37 18.22 -5.38
CA ARG A 97 10.59 17.40 -5.28
C ARG A 97 11.09 17.01 -6.66
N LYS A 98 12.37 16.58 -6.71
CA LYS A 98 12.89 15.90 -7.90
C LYS A 98 12.06 14.63 -8.15
N THR A 99 11.85 14.30 -9.42
CA THR A 99 11.14 13.07 -9.80
C THR A 99 11.78 11.84 -9.15
N GLY A 100 10.94 10.92 -8.69
CA GLY A 100 11.34 9.60 -8.23
C GLY A 100 11.54 8.60 -9.37
N VAL A 101 11.35 8.99 -10.63
CA VAL A 101 11.65 8.14 -11.79
C VAL A 101 13.17 7.97 -11.93
N PRO A 102 13.70 6.73 -11.95
CA PRO A 102 15.13 6.48 -12.16
C PRO A 102 15.73 7.18 -13.38
N GLN A 103 16.92 7.76 -13.20
CA GLN A 103 17.59 8.54 -14.25
C GLN A 103 17.80 7.72 -15.54
N TYR A 104 18.17 6.45 -15.44
CA TYR A 104 18.38 5.60 -16.62
C TYR A 104 17.12 5.42 -17.48
N LEU A 105 15.91 5.55 -16.91
CA LEU A 105 14.66 5.52 -17.67
C LEU A 105 14.41 6.84 -18.40
N ILE A 106 14.74 7.96 -17.76
CA ILE A 106 14.67 9.28 -18.37
C ILE A 106 15.62 9.35 -19.56
N ASP A 107 16.87 8.90 -19.37
CA ASP A 107 17.89 8.84 -20.42
C ASP A 107 17.50 7.88 -21.55
N ALA A 108 16.82 6.77 -21.20
CA ALA A 108 16.25 5.84 -22.17
C ALA A 108 15.02 6.39 -22.91
N GLY A 109 14.51 7.57 -22.55
CA GLY A 109 13.44 8.28 -23.25
C GLY A 109 12.03 8.08 -22.68
N VAL A 110 11.88 7.64 -21.43
CA VAL A 110 10.58 7.67 -20.73
C VAL A 110 10.13 9.12 -20.58
N LYS A 111 8.95 9.44 -21.07
CA LYS A 111 8.43 10.82 -21.05
C LYS A 111 7.96 11.19 -19.65
N LEU A 112 8.37 12.38 -19.21
CA LEU A 112 7.84 13.04 -18.01
C LEU A 112 7.03 14.26 -18.44
N ARG A 113 5.80 14.36 -17.95
CA ARG A 113 4.96 15.55 -18.11
C ARG A 113 5.28 16.49 -16.95
N THR A 114 5.84 17.65 -17.25
CA THR A 114 6.12 18.69 -16.25
C THR A 114 4.96 19.67 -16.20
N TRP A 115 4.41 19.90 -15.03
CA TRP A 115 3.26 20.78 -14.83
C TRP A 115 3.22 21.33 -13.40
N THR A 116 2.48 22.42 -13.16
CA THR A 116 2.27 22.95 -11.80
C THR A 116 1.06 22.29 -11.17
N ASN A 117 1.29 21.44 -10.17
CA ASN A 117 0.24 20.89 -9.35
C ASN A 117 -0.23 21.93 -8.32
N ARG A 118 -1.50 22.30 -8.39
CA ARG A 118 -2.15 23.24 -7.47
C ARG A 118 -2.91 22.54 -6.33
N ASN A 119 -3.06 21.22 -6.43
CA ASN A 119 -3.72 20.39 -5.42
C ASN A 119 -2.68 19.84 -4.45
N THR A 120 -1.97 20.71 -3.74
CA THR A 120 -0.83 20.36 -2.87
C THR A 120 -1.05 20.77 -1.42
N GLN A 121 -2.30 21.05 -1.03
CA GLN A 121 -2.61 21.58 0.30
C GLN A 121 -2.06 20.67 1.42
N PRO A 122 -1.55 21.25 2.52
CA PRO A 122 -1.52 22.68 2.84
C PRO A 122 -0.37 23.46 2.17
N TRP A 123 0.45 22.82 1.33
CA TRP A 123 1.60 23.43 0.67
C TRP A 123 1.21 24.29 -0.54
N PRO A 124 2.01 25.33 -0.87
CA PRO A 124 1.79 26.11 -2.08
C PRO A 124 1.88 25.22 -3.35
N PRO A 125 1.24 25.64 -4.46
CA PRO A 125 1.39 24.96 -5.74
C PRO A 125 2.85 24.73 -6.10
N ALA A 126 3.16 23.55 -6.61
CA ALA A 126 4.54 23.16 -6.91
C ALA A 126 4.63 22.41 -8.23
N VAL A 127 5.82 22.42 -8.83
CA VAL A 127 6.10 21.66 -10.05
C VAL A 127 6.08 20.17 -9.74
N ASP A 128 5.42 19.41 -10.60
CA ASP A 128 5.37 17.94 -10.54
C ASP A 128 5.79 17.34 -11.88
N HIS A 129 6.21 16.08 -11.83
CA HIS A 129 6.75 15.32 -12.95
C HIS A 129 6.02 13.97 -13.06
N THR A 130 4.91 13.96 -13.79
CA THR A 130 4.09 12.75 -13.98
C THR A 130 4.69 11.91 -15.13
N PRO A 131 5.17 10.68 -14.88
CA PRO A 131 5.65 9.83 -15.95
C PRO A 131 4.51 9.34 -16.86
N ASP A 132 4.86 8.93 -18.07
CA ASP A 132 3.94 8.19 -18.92
C ASP A 132 3.82 6.75 -18.44
N TYR A 133 2.80 6.46 -17.61
CA TYR A 133 2.57 5.13 -17.04
C TYR A 133 2.33 4.03 -18.08
N GLU A 134 1.96 4.39 -19.30
CA GLU A 134 1.76 3.44 -20.40
C GLU A 134 3.08 3.03 -21.09
N ASP A 135 4.20 3.72 -20.79
CA ASP A 135 5.49 3.45 -21.40
C ASP A 135 5.98 2.03 -21.04
N PRO A 136 6.24 1.15 -22.02
CA PRO A 136 6.65 -0.23 -21.76
C PRO A 136 7.97 -0.32 -20.99
N ARG A 137 8.86 0.67 -21.13
CA ARG A 137 10.14 0.72 -20.38
C ARG A 137 9.89 0.93 -18.89
N LEU A 138 8.97 1.84 -18.56
CA LEU A 138 8.59 2.11 -17.19
C LEU A 138 7.88 0.89 -16.58
N ARG A 139 6.90 0.30 -17.29
CA ARG A 139 6.16 -0.89 -16.83
C ARG A 139 7.07 -2.08 -16.52
N ALA A 140 8.04 -2.34 -17.42
CA ALA A 140 9.06 -3.36 -17.20
C ALA A 140 9.93 -3.05 -15.97
N ALA A 141 10.35 -1.78 -15.80
CA ALA A 141 11.14 -1.37 -14.66
C ALA A 141 10.40 -1.49 -13.33
N LEU A 142 9.13 -1.09 -13.27
CA LEU A 142 8.30 -1.24 -12.06
C LEU A 142 8.15 -2.72 -11.69
N THR A 143 7.84 -3.58 -12.67
CA THR A 143 7.75 -5.03 -12.46
C THR A 143 9.07 -5.59 -11.92
N ASN A 144 10.20 -5.26 -12.57
CA ASN A 144 11.52 -5.74 -12.15
C ASN A 144 11.89 -5.26 -10.75
N PHE A 145 11.62 -4.00 -10.42
CA PHE A 145 11.86 -3.46 -9.09
C PHE A 145 11.03 -4.19 -8.04
N ILE A 146 9.72 -4.37 -8.26
CA ILE A 146 8.83 -5.05 -7.31
C ILE A 146 9.32 -6.49 -7.05
N LEU A 147 9.68 -7.22 -8.12
CA LEU A 147 10.20 -8.58 -8.00
C LEU A 147 11.54 -8.64 -7.25
N ALA A 148 12.44 -7.68 -7.49
CA ALA A 148 13.71 -7.58 -6.75
C ALA A 148 13.48 -7.20 -5.27
N PHE A 149 12.52 -6.31 -5.02
CA PHE A 149 12.13 -5.88 -3.69
C PHE A 149 11.58 -7.05 -2.87
N GLY A 150 10.60 -7.80 -3.41
CA GLY A 150 10.08 -8.99 -2.73
C GLY A 150 11.09 -10.10 -2.54
N ARG A 151 11.94 -10.39 -3.55
CA ARG A 151 13.02 -11.37 -3.42
C ARG A 151 13.95 -11.06 -2.24
N ARG A 152 14.17 -9.78 -1.96
CA ARG A 152 15.09 -9.34 -0.91
C ARG A 152 14.44 -9.18 0.46
N TYR A 153 13.17 -8.75 0.51
CA TYR A 153 12.54 -8.30 1.76
C TYR A 153 11.22 -9.00 2.12
N ASP A 154 10.67 -9.88 1.29
CA ASP A 154 9.47 -10.63 1.67
C ASP A 154 9.74 -11.53 2.88
N GLY A 155 9.04 -11.27 3.97
CA GLY A 155 9.25 -11.92 5.27
C GLY A 155 10.38 -11.33 6.12
N ASP A 156 10.97 -10.19 5.75
CA ASP A 156 11.85 -9.45 6.64
C ASP A 156 11.06 -8.99 7.88
N PRO A 157 11.46 -9.36 9.11
CA PRO A 157 10.71 -9.03 10.32
C PRO A 157 10.64 -7.53 10.60
N ARG A 158 11.56 -6.74 10.04
CA ARG A 158 11.57 -5.27 10.17
C ARG A 158 10.51 -4.62 9.30
N LEU A 159 9.95 -5.33 8.31
CA LEU A 159 9.01 -4.79 7.34
C LEU A 159 7.59 -5.30 7.64
N GLY A 160 6.76 -4.44 8.22
CA GLY A 160 5.39 -4.79 8.58
C GLY A 160 4.42 -4.74 7.41
N PHE A 161 4.50 -3.65 6.63
CA PHE A 161 3.60 -3.41 5.49
C PHE A 161 4.37 -2.86 4.29
N VAL A 162 3.88 -3.19 3.09
CA VAL A 162 4.29 -2.59 1.83
C VAL A 162 3.09 -1.92 1.20
N GLY A 163 3.16 -0.59 1.10
CA GLY A 163 2.22 0.22 0.35
C GLY A 163 2.52 0.13 -1.14
N LEU A 164 1.50 -0.15 -1.93
CA LEU A 164 1.59 -0.10 -3.39
C LEU A 164 1.68 1.38 -3.80
N GLY A 165 2.86 1.98 -3.82
CA GLY A 165 3.00 3.43 -4.06
C GLY A 165 3.57 3.83 -5.42
N LEU A 166 3.85 2.87 -6.30
CA LEU A 166 4.56 3.16 -7.55
C LEU A 166 3.71 3.86 -8.62
N LEU A 167 2.44 4.14 -8.34
CA LEU A 167 1.50 4.80 -9.25
C LEU A 167 0.89 6.05 -8.59
N GLY A 168 0.87 7.15 -9.35
CA GLY A 168 0.19 8.40 -9.00
C GLY A 168 0.96 9.30 -8.04
N THR A 169 0.44 10.51 -7.88
CA THR A 169 0.99 11.62 -7.07
C THR A 169 1.14 11.14 -5.65
N TRP A 170 2.31 11.30 -5.02
CA TRP A 170 2.65 10.77 -3.69
C TRP A 170 2.55 9.23 -3.57
N GLY A 171 2.42 8.50 -4.67
CA GLY A 171 2.13 7.07 -4.65
C GLY A 171 0.72 6.74 -4.18
N GLU A 172 -0.19 7.68 -4.40
CA GLU A 172 -1.53 7.70 -3.84
C GLU A 172 -2.57 7.26 -4.90
N TRP A 173 -2.13 6.66 -6.01
CA TRP A 173 -3.01 6.10 -7.05
C TRP A 173 -3.94 7.09 -7.75
N HIS A 174 -3.50 8.33 -7.94
CA HIS A 174 -4.19 9.27 -8.83
C HIS A 174 -3.21 10.27 -9.45
N THR A 175 -3.62 10.95 -10.51
CA THR A 175 -2.90 12.12 -11.05
C THR A 175 -3.80 13.36 -11.03
N HIS A 176 -4.63 13.51 -9.99
CA HIS A 176 -5.60 14.62 -9.90
C HIS A 176 -4.89 15.98 -10.05
N PRO A 177 -5.43 16.93 -10.86
CA PRO A 177 -6.69 16.85 -11.60
C PRO A 177 -6.60 16.18 -12.99
N ASN A 178 -5.39 15.86 -13.44
CA ASN A 178 -5.09 15.29 -14.76
C ASN A 178 -5.30 13.76 -14.81
N ARG A 179 -6.50 13.29 -14.46
CA ARG A 179 -6.86 11.85 -14.40
C ARG A 179 -6.58 11.05 -15.68
N HIS A 180 -6.53 11.71 -16.83
CA HIS A 180 -6.25 11.09 -18.13
C HIS A 180 -4.77 10.71 -18.33
N TRP A 181 -3.88 11.13 -17.43
CA TRP A 181 -2.48 10.69 -17.39
C TRP A 181 -2.25 9.49 -16.47
N PHE A 182 -3.24 9.11 -15.67
CA PHE A 182 -3.09 8.02 -14.72
C PHE A 182 -2.96 6.67 -15.45
N ALA A 183 -2.29 5.73 -14.79
CA ALA A 183 -2.12 4.37 -15.27
C ALA A 183 -3.47 3.73 -15.64
N SER A 184 -3.54 3.13 -16.83
CA SER A 184 -4.70 2.34 -17.23
C SER A 184 -4.91 1.16 -16.29
N LYS A 185 -6.12 0.59 -16.30
CA LYS A 185 -6.42 -0.63 -15.53
C LYS A 185 -5.50 -1.81 -15.89
N THR A 186 -4.94 -1.83 -17.11
CA THR A 186 -3.95 -2.84 -17.51
C THR A 186 -2.66 -2.66 -16.72
N VAL A 187 -2.10 -1.45 -16.69
CA VAL A 187 -0.89 -1.14 -15.92
C VAL A 187 -1.11 -1.34 -14.41
N GLN A 188 -2.27 -0.93 -13.91
CA GLN A 188 -2.64 -1.16 -12.51
C GLN A 188 -2.64 -2.65 -12.15
N ARG A 189 -3.20 -3.53 -13.00
CA ARG A 189 -3.16 -4.98 -12.79
C ARG A 189 -1.73 -5.51 -12.82
N GLU A 190 -0.92 -5.09 -13.78
CA GLU A 190 0.49 -5.54 -13.86
C GLU A 190 1.27 -5.23 -12.59
N VAL A 191 1.11 -4.01 -12.06
CA VAL A 191 1.73 -3.61 -10.80
C VAL A 191 1.22 -4.47 -9.63
N MET A 192 -0.10 -4.65 -9.50
CA MET A 192 -0.67 -5.48 -8.44
C MET A 192 -0.24 -6.96 -8.55
N ASP A 193 -0.25 -7.52 -9.75
CA ASP A 193 0.19 -8.89 -10.03
C ASP A 193 1.66 -9.07 -9.65
N ALA A 194 2.52 -8.10 -9.98
CA ALA A 194 3.93 -8.13 -9.60
C ALA A 194 4.11 -8.12 -8.07
N TYR A 195 3.35 -7.30 -7.34
CA TYR A 195 3.40 -7.28 -5.87
C TYR A 195 2.94 -8.60 -5.27
N GLU A 196 1.82 -9.16 -5.76
CA GLU A 196 1.31 -10.45 -5.29
C GLU A 196 2.29 -11.59 -5.56
N VAL A 197 2.97 -11.58 -6.71
CA VAL A 197 4.02 -12.56 -7.01
C VAL A 197 5.21 -12.39 -6.06
N ALA A 198 5.63 -11.15 -5.82
CA ALA A 198 6.85 -10.84 -5.07
C ALA A 198 6.71 -11.01 -3.55
N PHE A 199 5.53 -10.79 -2.99
CA PHE A 199 5.29 -10.80 -1.54
C PHE A 199 4.26 -11.85 -1.15
N LYS A 200 4.72 -12.93 -0.50
CA LYS A 200 3.89 -14.01 0.02
C LYS A 200 3.73 -13.98 1.54
N LYS A 201 4.64 -13.29 2.24
CA LYS A 201 4.68 -13.23 3.71
C LYS A 201 4.34 -11.83 4.23
N THR A 202 5.01 -10.80 3.70
CA THR A 202 4.81 -9.41 4.12
C THR A 202 3.46 -8.88 3.62
N LYS A 203 2.78 -8.10 4.45
CA LYS A 203 1.43 -7.60 4.14
C LYS A 203 1.48 -6.47 3.10
N LEU A 204 0.65 -6.59 2.08
CA LEU A 204 0.44 -5.56 1.06
C LEU A 204 -0.76 -4.69 1.42
N VAL A 205 -0.67 -3.38 1.18
CA VAL A 205 -1.79 -2.44 1.35
C VAL A 205 -1.95 -1.51 0.15
N ALA A 206 -3.17 -1.44 -0.39
CA ALA A 206 -3.55 -0.51 -1.45
C ALA A 206 -4.33 0.68 -0.89
N ARG A 207 -4.33 1.81 -1.60
CA ARG A 207 -5.08 3.00 -1.15
C ARG A 207 -6.59 2.83 -1.33
N TYR A 208 -7.01 2.35 -2.50
CA TYR A 208 -8.44 2.30 -2.86
C TYR A 208 -8.93 0.87 -2.97
N PRO A 209 -10.02 0.49 -2.27
CA PRO A 209 -10.79 -0.69 -2.62
C PRO A 209 -11.54 -0.46 -3.92
N ALA A 210 -11.47 -1.42 -4.83
CA ALA A 210 -12.04 -1.33 -6.18
C ALA A 210 -12.69 -2.66 -6.55
N GLY A 211 -13.99 -2.63 -6.82
CA GLY A 211 -14.72 -3.80 -7.32
C GLY A 211 -14.64 -3.94 -8.85
N PRO A 212 -15.25 -5.01 -9.42
CA PRO A 212 -15.25 -5.27 -10.86
C PRO A 212 -15.74 -4.10 -11.73
N ASN A 213 -16.67 -3.29 -11.20
CA ASN A 213 -17.33 -2.19 -11.91
C ASN A 213 -16.79 -0.81 -11.52
N ASP A 214 -15.69 -0.72 -10.76
CA ASP A 214 -15.09 0.58 -10.43
C ASP A 214 -14.72 1.32 -11.73
N PRO A 215 -15.05 2.61 -11.91
CA PRO A 215 -14.80 3.30 -13.17
C PRO A 215 -13.31 3.64 -13.41
N VAL A 216 -12.49 3.72 -12.36
CA VAL A 216 -11.10 4.23 -12.42
C VAL A 216 -10.10 3.12 -12.16
N TYR A 217 -10.37 2.28 -11.15
CA TYR A 217 -9.42 1.32 -10.64
C TYR A 217 -9.67 -0.09 -11.19
N ALA A 218 -8.60 -0.85 -11.34
CA ALA A 218 -8.68 -2.27 -11.62
C ALA A 218 -9.22 -3.02 -10.39
N ASP A 219 -10.02 -4.06 -10.62
CA ASP A 219 -10.59 -4.88 -9.56
C ASP A 219 -9.48 -5.46 -8.66
N ASN A 220 -9.63 -5.20 -7.36
CA ASN A 220 -8.78 -5.74 -6.32
C ASN A 220 -9.57 -6.41 -5.18
N SER A 221 -10.89 -6.56 -5.34
CA SER A 221 -11.80 -7.11 -4.32
C SER A 221 -11.51 -8.55 -3.91
N ARG A 222 -10.81 -9.32 -4.74
CA ARG A 222 -10.45 -10.73 -4.52
C ARG A 222 -8.95 -10.95 -4.31
N ARG A 223 -8.15 -9.88 -4.29
CA ARG A 223 -6.70 -9.94 -4.13
C ARG A 223 -6.34 -10.06 -2.65
N PRO A 224 -5.26 -10.76 -2.28
CA PRO A 224 -4.80 -10.89 -0.89
C PRO A 224 -4.11 -9.61 -0.40
N ILE A 225 -4.74 -8.45 -0.57
CA ILE A 225 -4.22 -7.13 -0.20
C ILE A 225 -5.15 -6.47 0.82
N GLY A 226 -4.56 -5.75 1.78
CA GLY A 226 -5.29 -4.86 2.68
C GLY A 226 -5.48 -3.47 2.08
N TYR A 227 -6.09 -2.57 2.86
CA TYR A 227 -6.32 -1.19 2.47
C TYR A 227 -5.82 -0.21 3.52
N HIS A 228 -5.43 0.99 3.08
CA HIS A 228 -5.12 2.14 3.94
C HIS A 228 -5.76 3.40 3.34
N ASP A 229 -6.05 4.40 4.17
CA ASP A 229 -6.57 5.68 3.73
C ASP A 229 -5.70 6.82 4.26
N ASP A 230 -4.89 7.43 3.38
CA ASP A 230 -4.02 8.56 3.72
C ASP A 230 -4.78 9.84 4.04
N SER A 231 -6.08 9.87 3.74
CA SER A 231 -6.93 11.05 3.90
C SER A 231 -7.96 10.88 5.02
N PHE A 232 -7.98 9.77 5.76
CA PHE A 232 -9.02 9.50 6.76
C PHE A 232 -9.23 10.67 7.71
N ALA A 233 -8.19 11.08 8.44
CA ALA A 233 -8.28 12.18 9.41
C ALA A 233 -8.60 13.56 8.78
N TRP A 234 -8.34 13.76 7.48
CA TRP A 234 -8.70 14.98 6.76
C TRP A 234 -10.14 14.93 6.24
N ALA A 235 -10.57 13.78 5.74
CA ALA A 235 -11.87 13.56 5.12
C ALA A 235 -12.99 13.44 6.16
N THR A 236 -12.67 12.94 7.35
CA THR A 236 -13.62 12.72 8.45
C THR A 236 -13.54 13.78 9.54
N VAL A 237 -12.78 14.86 9.35
CA VAL A 237 -12.85 16.02 10.24
C VAL A 237 -14.14 16.79 9.96
N HIS A 238 -14.83 17.24 11.00
CA HIS A 238 -16.00 18.09 10.81
C HIS A 238 -15.60 19.45 10.24
N ARG A 239 -15.98 19.77 9.00
CA ARG A 239 -15.63 21.05 8.33
C ARG A 239 -16.77 22.08 8.35
N GLY A 240 -17.85 21.80 9.08
CA GLY A 240 -19.02 22.68 9.20
C GLY A 240 -19.82 22.83 7.89
N ARG A 241 -19.62 21.95 6.90
CA ARG A 241 -20.32 22.00 5.60
C ARG A 241 -21.61 21.18 5.66
N LYS A 242 -22.71 21.71 5.11
CA LYS A 242 -23.93 20.93 4.87
C LYS A 242 -23.60 19.78 3.89
N GLY A 243 -23.55 18.56 4.39
CA GLY A 243 -23.22 17.34 3.63
C GLY A 243 -22.09 16.49 4.22
N ASP A 244 -21.35 16.98 5.23
CA ASP A 244 -20.44 16.14 6.01
C ASP A 244 -21.28 15.27 6.99
N GLU A 245 -21.92 14.21 6.48
CA GLU A 245 -22.81 13.33 7.26
C GLU A 245 -22.05 12.26 8.07
N TRP A 246 -20.75 12.09 7.83
CA TRP A 246 -19.87 11.14 8.50
C TRP A 246 -18.56 11.82 8.91
N PHE A 247 -18.37 11.99 10.22
CA PHE A 247 -17.16 12.56 10.84
C PHE A 247 -16.92 11.88 12.19
N PHE A 248 -15.68 11.94 12.70
CA PHE A 248 -15.28 11.36 13.98
C PHE A 248 -14.61 12.42 14.87
#